data_AF-A0A764WT80-F1
#
_entry.id   AF-A0A764WT80-F1
#
_cell.length_a   1.000
_cell.length_b   1.000
_cell.length_c   1.000
_cell.angle_alpha   90.00
_cell.angle_beta   90.00
_cell.angle_gamma   90.00
#
_symmetry.space_group_name_H-M   'P 1'
#
loop_
_entity.id
_entity.type
_entity.pdbx_description
1 polymer ?
#
loop_
_entity_poly.entity_id
_entity_poly.type
_entity_poly.pdbx_seq_one_letter_code
_entity_poly.pdbx_strand_id
1 'polypeptide(L)'
;MTVHTLKQCRPDQEETEYFWKLFHAAQRNDARWHGSEISIIADELSRTDLDRNQKLFLLRSWQVLVDDKGGFGRFMGAFDTYVYNIQDPDDDCVAWKPELAQILNDGNCFDVLLDAYQEAQQRIAELEARTVNLPKRSVGEVMHMSGFSRDYAEGWCAGNDNAIHEIRAAGIKVKE
;
A
#
# COMPACT_ATOMS: atom_id res chain seq x y z
N MET A 1 -12.89 -7.00 21.68
CA MET A 1 -12.68 -7.93 20.55
C MET A 1 -11.58 -8.89 20.97
N THR A 2 -11.85 -10.18 21.07
CA THR A 2 -10.82 -11.17 21.42
C THR A 2 -10.22 -11.67 20.12
N VAL A 3 -8.94 -11.40 19.88
CA VAL A 3 -8.23 -11.89 18.69
C VAL A 3 -7.72 -13.30 18.99
N HIS A 4 -8.12 -14.25 18.16
CA HIS A 4 -7.59 -15.62 18.19
C HIS A 4 -6.55 -15.77 17.08
N THR A 5 -5.30 -16.03 17.46
CA THR A 5 -4.22 -16.26 16.50
C THR A 5 -4.07 -17.76 16.26
N LEU A 6 -4.53 -18.23 15.11
CA LEU A 6 -4.21 -19.56 14.60
C LEU A 6 -2.84 -19.48 13.91
N LYS A 7 -1.82 -20.13 14.48
CA LYS A 7 -0.54 -20.32 13.79
C LYS A 7 -0.69 -21.49 12.83
N GLN A 8 -0.90 -21.19 11.55
CA GLN A 8 -0.85 -22.19 10.50
C GLN A 8 0.60 -22.36 10.08
N CYS A 9 1.14 -23.57 10.24
CA CYS A 9 2.50 -23.90 9.82
C CYS A 9 2.57 -23.97 8.29
N ARG A 10 3.68 -23.47 7.75
CA ARG A 10 4.04 -23.65 6.35
C ARG A 10 4.41 -25.12 6.12
N PRO A 11 3.98 -25.74 5.01
CA PRO A 11 4.49 -27.04 4.61
C PRO A 11 5.99 -26.99 4.42
N ASP A 12 6.70 -28.03 4.86
CA ASP A 12 8.15 -28.08 4.67
C ASP A 12 8.50 -28.34 3.18
N GLN A 13 9.80 -28.30 2.89
CA GLN A 13 10.28 -28.51 1.53
C GLN A 13 9.96 -29.92 1.01
N GLU A 14 10.05 -30.95 1.86
CA GLU A 14 9.80 -32.34 1.46
C GLU A 14 8.30 -32.54 1.15
N GLU A 15 7.42 -32.06 2.01
CA GLU A 15 5.98 -32.06 1.81
C GLU A 15 5.61 -31.37 0.48
N THR A 16 6.18 -30.19 0.24
CA THR A 16 5.96 -29.41 -0.99
C THR A 16 6.45 -30.17 -2.22
N GLU A 17 7.62 -30.82 -2.16
CA GLU A 17 8.15 -31.64 -3.24
C GLU A 17 7.24 -32.81 -3.61
N TYR A 18 6.60 -33.47 -2.63
CA TYR A 18 5.64 -34.53 -2.92
C TYR A 18 4.38 -34.03 -3.64
N PHE A 19 3.87 -32.84 -3.29
CA PHE A 19 2.76 -32.23 -4.03
C PHE A 19 3.14 -31.92 -5.48
N TRP A 20 4.36 -31.45 -5.73
CA TRP A 20 4.86 -31.25 -7.09
C TRP A 20 5.02 -32.54 -7.88
N LYS A 21 5.57 -33.59 -7.25
CA LYS A 21 5.65 -34.93 -7.86
C LYS A 21 4.27 -35.44 -8.24
N LEU A 22 3.27 -35.27 -7.37
CA LEU A 22 1.88 -35.63 -7.64
C LEU A 22 1.30 -34.83 -8.81
N PHE A 23 1.50 -33.51 -8.81
CA PHE A 23 1.03 -32.63 -9.89
C PHE A 23 1.60 -33.05 -11.25
N HIS A 24 2.91 -33.26 -11.35
CA HIS A 24 3.54 -33.67 -12.60
C HIS A 24 3.14 -35.08 -13.04
N ALA A 25 2.93 -36.00 -12.09
CA ALA A 25 2.39 -37.32 -12.40
C ALA A 25 0.98 -37.21 -13.00
N ALA A 26 0.13 -36.33 -12.45
CA ALA A 26 -1.20 -36.10 -12.98
C ALA A 26 -1.20 -35.46 -14.37
N GLN A 27 -0.33 -34.47 -14.62
CA GLN A 27 -0.18 -33.84 -15.93
C GLN A 27 0.20 -34.82 -17.06
N ARG A 28 0.93 -35.89 -16.75
CA ARG A 28 1.26 -36.94 -17.74
C ARG A 28 0.06 -37.78 -18.15
N ASN A 29 -0.96 -37.83 -17.29
CA ASN A 29 -2.23 -38.53 -17.54
C ASN A 29 -3.30 -37.61 -18.13
N ASP A 30 -3.10 -36.28 -18.07
CA ASP A 30 -3.99 -35.32 -18.68
C ASP A 30 -3.95 -35.45 -20.21
N ALA A 31 -5.04 -35.95 -20.78
CA ALA A 31 -5.28 -35.91 -22.21
C ALA A 31 -5.76 -34.51 -22.61
N ARG A 32 -4.83 -33.55 -22.63
CA ARG A 32 -5.01 -32.10 -22.87
C ARG A 32 -5.95 -31.73 -24.02
N TRP A 33 -6.15 -32.62 -24.99
CA TRP A 33 -6.95 -32.42 -26.20
C TRP A 33 -8.22 -33.28 -26.29
N HIS A 34 -8.38 -34.28 -25.43
CA HIS A 34 -9.49 -35.24 -25.50
C HIS A 34 -10.29 -35.35 -24.20
N GLY A 35 -9.76 -34.80 -23.10
CA GLY A 35 -10.29 -35.05 -21.76
C GLY A 35 -10.02 -36.50 -21.37
N SER A 36 -9.58 -36.72 -20.14
CA SER A 36 -9.64 -38.06 -19.58
C SER A 36 -11.12 -38.36 -19.29
N GLU A 37 -11.68 -39.39 -19.93
CA GLU A 37 -13.03 -39.80 -19.62
C GLU A 37 -13.02 -40.63 -18.33
N ILE A 38 -13.67 -40.12 -17.28
CA ILE A 38 -13.80 -40.79 -15.98
C ILE A 38 -14.32 -42.23 -16.07
N SER A 39 -15.10 -42.54 -17.11
CA SER A 39 -15.59 -43.89 -17.40
C SER A 39 -14.45 -44.90 -17.59
N ILE A 40 -13.36 -44.49 -18.23
CA ILE A 40 -12.20 -45.34 -18.53
C ILE A 40 -11.52 -45.73 -17.21
N ILE A 41 -11.16 -44.74 -16.38
CA ILE A 41 -10.49 -45.03 -15.11
C ILE A 41 -11.41 -45.79 -14.14
N ALA A 42 -12.72 -45.52 -14.16
CA ALA A 42 -13.68 -46.25 -13.33
C ALA A 42 -13.77 -47.73 -13.73
N ASP A 43 -13.76 -48.03 -15.03
CA ASP A 43 -13.73 -49.39 -15.57
C ASP A 43 -12.39 -50.10 -15.25
N GLU A 44 -11.26 -49.44 -15.44
CA GLU A 44 -9.95 -49.98 -15.07
C GLU A 44 -9.88 -50.32 -13.57
N LEU A 45 -10.30 -49.39 -12.70
CA LEU A 45 -10.36 -49.63 -11.26
C LEU A 45 -11.31 -50.77 -10.92
N SER A 46 -12.42 -50.96 -11.64
CA SER A 46 -13.38 -52.04 -11.39
C SER A 46 -12.74 -53.43 -11.52
N ARG A 47 -11.74 -53.57 -12.40
CA ARG A 47 -11.03 -54.81 -12.72
C ARG A 47 -9.88 -55.14 -11.75
N THR A 48 -9.61 -54.26 -10.78
CA THR A 48 -8.58 -54.49 -9.74
C THR A 48 -9.15 -55.21 -8.52
N ASP A 49 -8.26 -55.85 -7.74
CA ASP A 49 -8.59 -56.48 -6.46
C ASP A 49 -8.68 -55.50 -5.29
N LEU A 50 -8.65 -54.19 -5.55
CA LEU A 50 -8.78 -53.15 -4.53
C LEU A 50 -10.16 -53.20 -3.86
N ASP A 51 -10.22 -52.78 -2.59
CA ASP A 51 -11.51 -52.64 -1.91
C ASP A 51 -12.28 -51.40 -2.40
N ARG A 52 -13.57 -51.33 -2.02
CA ARG A 52 -14.46 -50.25 -2.46
C ARG A 52 -13.97 -48.85 -2.06
N ASN A 53 -13.39 -48.69 -0.86
CA ASN A 53 -12.91 -47.40 -0.36
C ASN A 53 -11.63 -46.98 -1.09
N GLN A 54 -10.72 -47.93 -1.35
CA GLN A 54 -9.52 -47.68 -2.16
C GLN A 54 -9.88 -47.24 -3.59
N LYS A 55 -10.81 -47.95 -4.23
CA LYS A 55 -11.33 -47.58 -5.57
C LYS A 55 -11.93 -46.18 -5.57
N LEU A 56 -12.74 -45.86 -4.55
CA LEU A 56 -13.38 -44.55 -4.43
C LEU A 56 -12.35 -43.43 -4.20
N PHE A 57 -11.35 -43.66 -3.35
CA PHE A 57 -10.27 -42.70 -3.11
C PHE A 57 -9.51 -42.40 -4.40
N LEU A 58 -9.07 -43.43 -5.13
CA LEU A 58 -8.34 -43.26 -6.39
C LEU A 58 -9.18 -42.57 -7.46
N LEU A 59 -10.46 -42.92 -7.58
CA LEU A 59 -11.39 -42.27 -8.51
C LEU A 59 -11.54 -40.77 -8.20
N ARG A 60 -11.69 -40.39 -6.93
CA ARG A 60 -11.81 -38.98 -6.51
C ARG A 60 -10.50 -38.23 -6.71
N SER A 61 -9.36 -38.85 -6.41
CA SER A 61 -8.03 -38.29 -6.68
C SER A 61 -7.86 -38.04 -8.18
N TRP A 62 -8.23 -38.99 -9.04
CA TRP A 62 -8.18 -38.82 -10.50
C TRP A 62 -9.01 -37.64 -10.98
N GLN A 63 -10.26 -37.51 -10.49
CA GLN A 63 -11.13 -36.38 -10.85
C GLN A 63 -10.52 -35.02 -10.49
N VAL A 64 -9.87 -34.92 -9.33
CA VAL A 64 -9.26 -33.66 -8.87
C VAL A 64 -7.97 -33.36 -9.62
N LEU A 65 -7.12 -34.37 -9.80
CA LEU A 65 -5.75 -34.22 -10.26
C LEU A 65 -5.63 -34.25 -11.79
N VAL A 66 -6.42 -35.07 -12.48
CA VAL A 66 -6.34 -35.31 -13.93
C VAL A 66 -7.52 -34.67 -14.66
N ASP A 67 -8.76 -34.89 -14.22
CA ASP A 67 -9.96 -34.33 -14.90
C ASP A 67 -10.21 -32.84 -14.58
N ASP A 68 -9.31 -32.21 -13.82
CA ASP A 68 -9.35 -30.82 -13.34
C ASP A 68 -10.68 -30.42 -12.65
N LYS A 69 -11.44 -31.38 -12.09
CA LYS A 69 -12.69 -31.09 -11.38
C LYS A 69 -12.46 -30.34 -10.07
N GLY A 70 -11.23 -30.38 -9.55
CA GLY A 70 -10.82 -29.71 -8.31
C GLY A 70 -9.96 -28.47 -8.52
N GLY A 71 -9.57 -28.13 -9.76
CA GLY A 71 -8.70 -26.98 -10.02
C GLY A 71 -7.29 -27.13 -9.41
N PHE A 72 -6.79 -28.35 -9.25
CA PHE A 72 -5.55 -28.61 -8.49
C PHE A 72 -4.34 -27.85 -9.05
N GLY A 73 -4.24 -27.69 -10.38
CA GLY A 73 -3.19 -26.87 -10.98
C GLY A 73 -3.28 -25.39 -10.60
N ARG A 74 -4.49 -24.84 -10.48
CA ARG A 74 -4.68 -23.47 -9.99
C ARG A 74 -4.32 -23.35 -8.51
N PHE A 75 -4.64 -24.37 -7.71
CA PHE A 75 -4.25 -24.43 -6.31
C PHE A 75 -2.72 -24.44 -6.15
N MET A 76 -2.01 -25.28 -6.89
CA MET A 76 -0.54 -25.32 -6.87
C MET A 76 0.06 -23.97 -7.29
N GLY A 77 -0.45 -23.34 -8.35
CA GLY A 77 0.03 -22.02 -8.79
C GLY A 77 -0.25 -20.90 -7.78
N ALA A 78 -1.39 -20.94 -7.10
CA ALA A 78 -1.71 -20.00 -6.02
C ALA A 78 -0.79 -20.20 -4.81
N PHE A 79 -0.50 -21.46 -4.46
CA PHE A 79 0.43 -21.81 -3.40
C PHE A 79 1.85 -21.30 -3.70
N ASP A 80 2.36 -21.52 -4.92
CA ASP A 80 3.65 -20.97 -5.34
C ASP A 80 3.69 -19.46 -5.26
N THR A 81 2.63 -18.80 -5.74
CA THR A 81 2.55 -17.34 -5.69
C THR A 81 2.65 -16.85 -4.25
N TYR A 82 1.93 -17.50 -3.33
CA TYR A 82 2.00 -17.21 -1.91
C TYR A 82 3.41 -17.47 -1.34
N VAL A 83 3.96 -18.67 -1.53
CA VAL A 83 5.27 -19.06 -0.98
C VAL A 83 6.40 -18.17 -1.51
N TYR A 84 6.45 -17.90 -2.82
CA TYR A 84 7.56 -17.18 -3.43
C TYR A 84 7.43 -15.67 -3.37
N ASN A 85 6.22 -15.11 -3.38
CA ASN A 85 6.06 -13.66 -3.44
C ASN A 85 5.64 -13.05 -2.12
N ILE A 86 4.94 -13.79 -1.26
CA ILE A 86 4.25 -13.24 -0.10
C ILE A 86 4.85 -13.69 1.22
N GLN A 87 5.14 -14.99 1.34
CA GLN A 87 5.58 -15.62 2.57
C GLN A 87 7.02 -15.26 2.91
N ASP A 88 7.28 -14.95 4.19
CA ASP A 88 8.63 -14.85 4.74
C ASP A 88 9.35 -16.21 4.65
N PRO A 89 10.51 -16.30 3.97
CA PRO A 89 11.26 -17.54 3.88
C PRO A 89 11.87 -18.01 5.21
N ASP A 90 12.05 -17.11 6.18
CA ASP A 90 12.69 -17.39 7.47
C ASP A 90 11.67 -17.67 8.60
N ASP A 91 10.37 -17.64 8.30
CA ASP A 91 9.29 -17.95 9.25
C ASP A 91 8.58 -19.28 8.90
N ASP A 92 8.34 -20.09 9.92
CA ASP A 92 7.66 -21.38 9.83
C ASP A 92 6.13 -21.25 9.87
N CYS A 93 5.60 -20.05 10.11
CA CYS A 93 4.17 -19.74 10.06
C CYS A 93 3.83 -18.64 9.05
N VAL A 94 2.54 -18.50 8.72
CA VAL A 94 2.06 -17.51 7.73
C VAL A 94 2.50 -16.10 8.15
N ALA A 95 3.43 -15.52 7.39
CA ALA A 95 4.05 -14.22 7.66
C ALA A 95 4.31 -13.48 6.35
N TRP A 96 4.13 -12.16 6.36
CA TRP A 96 4.51 -11.31 5.23
C TRP A 96 6.03 -11.20 5.17
N LYS A 97 6.59 -11.22 3.96
CA LYS A 97 7.98 -10.79 3.75
C LYS A 97 8.25 -9.42 4.39
N PRO A 98 9.45 -9.18 4.93
CA PRO A 98 9.78 -7.92 5.60
C PRO A 98 9.50 -6.68 4.73
N GLU A 99 9.76 -6.74 3.43
CA GLU A 99 9.53 -5.62 2.52
C GLU A 99 8.04 -5.32 2.33
N LEU A 100 7.21 -6.37 2.28
CA LEU A 100 5.75 -6.22 2.18
C LEU A 100 5.17 -5.69 3.49
N ALA A 101 5.64 -6.20 4.62
CA ALA A 101 5.25 -5.71 5.94
C ALA A 101 5.59 -4.23 6.10
N GLN A 102 6.77 -3.80 5.63
CA GLN A 102 7.15 -2.39 5.65
C GLN A 102 6.22 -1.54 4.79
N ILE A 103 5.92 -1.94 3.55
CA ILE A 103 4.99 -1.20 2.67
C ILE A 103 3.60 -1.07 3.32
N LEU A 104 3.11 -2.14 3.93
CA LEU A 104 1.83 -2.11 4.65
C LEU A 104 1.86 -1.13 5.84
N ASN A 105 2.96 -1.13 6.61
CA ASN A 105 3.14 -0.21 7.72
C ASN A 105 3.25 1.25 7.26
N ASP A 106 3.99 1.50 6.18
CA ASP A 106 4.12 2.84 5.59
C ASP A 106 2.77 3.32 5.05
N GLY A 107 2.00 2.42 4.42
CA GLY A 107 0.64 2.69 3.98
C GLY A 107 -0.32 3.03 5.14
N ASN A 108 -0.17 2.37 6.29
CA ASN A 108 -0.97 2.69 7.48
C ASN A 108 -0.68 4.09 8.04
N CYS A 109 0.51 4.66 7.75
CA CYS A 109 0.87 6.03 8.14
C CYS A 109 0.37 7.09 7.14
N PHE A 110 -0.20 6.71 6.00
CA PHE A 110 -0.55 7.64 4.93
C PHE A 110 -1.56 8.70 5.37
N ASP A 111 -2.63 8.30 6.08
CA ASP A 111 -3.66 9.24 6.55
C ASP A 111 -3.07 10.32 7.47
N VAL A 112 -2.17 9.92 8.38
CA VAL A 112 -1.48 10.86 9.28
C VAL A 112 -0.60 11.84 8.50
N LEU A 113 0.11 11.36 7.48
CA LEU A 113 0.95 12.22 6.64
C LEU A 113 0.11 13.17 5.79
N LEU A 114 -1.04 12.71 5.28
CA LEU A 114 -1.96 13.51 4.49
C LEU A 114 -2.56 14.63 5.33
N ASP A 115 -3.01 14.33 6.55
CA ASP A 115 -3.54 15.33 7.49
C ASP A 115 -2.48 16.38 7.82
N ALA A 116 -1.28 15.95 8.21
CA ALA A 116 -0.17 16.87 8.51
C ALA A 116 0.21 17.75 7.31
N TYR A 117 0.15 17.21 6.09
CA TYR A 117 0.41 17.97 4.87
C TYR A 117 -0.67 19.05 4.63
N GLN A 118 -1.95 18.70 4.82
CA GLN A 118 -3.05 19.66 4.67
C GLN A 118 -2.98 20.78 5.73
N GLU A 119 -2.68 20.44 6.98
CA GLU A 119 -2.47 21.42 8.05
C GLU A 119 -1.31 22.37 7.72
N ALA A 120 -0.20 21.83 7.22
CA ALA A 120 0.94 22.64 6.80
C ALA A 120 0.57 23.59 5.64
N GLN A 121 -0.18 23.12 4.64
CA GLN A 121 -0.66 23.97 3.54
C GLN A 121 -1.58 25.09 4.03
N GLN A 122 -2.53 24.77 4.93
CA GLN A 122 -3.40 25.77 5.53
C GLN A 122 -2.58 26.83 6.28
N ARG A 123 -1.61 26.39 7.08
CA ARG A 123 -0.75 27.29 7.84
C ARG A 123 0.09 28.19 6.95
N ILE A 124 0.63 27.67 5.85
CA ILE A 124 1.37 28.47 4.86
C ILE A 124 0.44 29.52 4.26
N ALA A 125 -0.77 29.14 3.82
CA ALA A 125 -1.73 30.07 3.25
C ALA A 125 -2.13 31.18 4.24
N GLU A 126 -2.34 30.84 5.52
CA GLU A 126 -2.58 31.83 6.57
C GLU A 126 -1.43 32.83 6.70
N LEU A 127 -0.19 32.34 6.71
CA LEU A 127 1.01 33.19 6.85
C LEU A 127 1.20 34.09 5.62
N GLU A 128 0.96 33.58 4.41
CA GLU A 128 1.02 34.33 3.15
C GLU A 128 -0.11 35.36 2.99
N ALA A 129 -1.23 35.16 3.70
CA ALA A 129 -2.33 36.12 3.77
C ALA A 129 -2.08 37.25 4.76
N ARG A 130 -1.15 37.08 5.72
CA ARG A 130 -0.83 38.14 6.69
C ARG A 130 -0.23 39.35 5.99
N THR A 131 -0.67 40.52 6.42
CA THR A 131 -0.20 41.81 5.95
C THR A 131 0.36 42.62 7.11
N VAL A 132 1.49 43.28 6.89
CA VAL A 132 2.04 44.25 7.84
C VAL A 132 1.19 45.51 7.78
N ASN A 133 0.76 46.00 8.94
CA ASN A 133 0.07 47.27 9.06
C ASN A 133 1.09 48.39 9.28
N LEU A 134 1.52 49.04 8.21
CA LEU A 134 2.43 50.18 8.26
C LEU A 134 1.80 51.35 7.46
N PRO A 135 1.06 52.24 8.12
CA PRO A 135 0.25 53.25 7.43
C PRO A 135 1.14 54.29 6.74
N LYS A 136 0.80 54.63 5.50
CA LYS A 136 1.40 55.77 4.80
C LYS A 136 0.70 57.06 5.23
N ARG A 137 1.48 58.08 5.56
CA ARG A 137 0.99 59.41 5.95
C ARG A 137 1.70 60.48 5.15
N SER A 138 0.99 61.55 4.86
CA SER A 138 1.53 62.75 4.25
C SER A 138 2.40 63.54 5.23
N VAL A 139 3.33 64.32 4.68
CA VAL A 139 4.18 65.23 5.48
C VAL A 139 3.33 66.15 6.36
N GLY A 140 2.22 66.68 5.84
CA GLY A 140 1.29 67.52 6.60
C GLY A 140 0.67 66.82 7.82
N GLU A 141 0.21 65.57 7.64
CA GLU A 141 -0.33 64.77 8.76
C GLU A 141 0.73 64.49 9.82
N VAL A 142 1.97 64.19 9.40
CA VAL A 142 3.07 63.96 10.32
C VAL A 142 3.47 65.24 11.05
N MET A 143 3.51 66.38 10.35
CA MET A 143 3.74 67.70 10.97
C MET A 143 2.70 67.99 12.05
N HIS A 144 1.42 67.74 11.80
CA HIS A 144 0.36 67.92 12.79
C HIS A 144 0.54 67.04 14.05
N MET A 145 1.11 65.83 13.92
CA MET A 145 1.35 64.93 15.06
C MET A 145 2.66 65.19 15.80
N SER A 146 3.63 65.83 15.14
CA SER A 146 5.02 65.94 15.61
C SER A 146 5.42 67.36 16.03
N GLY A 147 4.47 68.28 16.14
CA GLY A 147 4.74 69.67 16.54
C GLY A 147 5.24 70.57 15.40
N PHE A 148 4.79 70.31 14.17
CA PHE A 148 5.00 71.12 12.96
C PHE A 148 6.46 71.28 12.48
N SER A 149 7.37 70.42 12.91
CA SER A 149 8.72 70.36 12.33
C SER A 149 8.67 69.71 10.94
N ARG A 150 9.03 70.49 9.91
CA ARG A 150 9.03 70.03 8.53
C ARG A 150 10.14 69.00 8.26
N ASP A 151 11.37 69.29 8.69
CA ASP A 151 12.53 68.41 8.47
C ASP A 151 12.33 67.04 9.14
N TYR A 152 11.73 67.03 10.34
CA TYR A 152 11.36 65.79 11.02
C TYR A 152 10.30 65.01 10.23
N ALA A 153 9.24 65.69 9.77
CA ALA A 153 8.15 65.04 9.06
C ALA A 153 8.60 64.46 7.71
N GLU A 154 9.43 65.18 6.96
CA GLU A 154 10.02 64.70 5.71
C GLU A 154 10.94 63.49 5.95
N GLY A 155 11.78 63.52 6.99
CA GLY A 155 12.62 62.39 7.39
C GLY A 155 11.83 61.15 7.82
N TRP A 156 10.73 61.33 8.57
CA TRP A 156 9.85 60.23 8.95
C TRP A 156 9.18 59.60 7.72
N CYS A 157 8.64 60.41 6.81
CA CYS A 157 8.01 59.91 5.58
C CYS A 157 9.00 59.14 4.71
N ALA A 158 10.22 59.66 4.53
CA ALA A 158 11.28 58.98 3.78
C ALA A 158 11.68 57.65 4.43
N GLY A 159 11.82 57.62 5.77
CA GLY A 159 12.10 56.39 6.51
C GLY A 159 10.98 55.35 6.40
N ASN A 160 9.72 55.80 6.47
CA ASN A 160 8.56 54.92 6.32
C ASN A 160 8.45 54.33 4.90
N ASP A 161 8.70 55.13 3.87
CA ASP A 161 8.72 54.64 2.48
C ASP A 161 9.85 53.63 2.24
N ASN A 162 11.03 53.86 2.82
CA ASN A 162 12.13 52.89 2.77
C ASN A 162 11.78 51.59 3.51
N ALA A 163 11.17 51.66 4.70
CA ALA A 163 10.73 50.48 5.43
C ALA A 163 9.68 49.67 4.63
N ILE A 164 8.70 50.33 4.01
CA ILE A 164 7.71 49.67 3.14
C ILE A 164 8.40 49.00 1.95
N HIS A 165 9.38 49.66 1.33
CA HIS A 165 10.15 49.11 0.22
C HIS A 165 10.86 47.80 0.63
N GLU A 166 11.62 47.82 1.72
CA GLU A 166 12.36 46.64 2.20
C GLU A 166 11.42 45.49 2.61
N ILE A 167 10.30 45.77 3.26
CA ILE A 167 9.30 44.75 3.63
C ILE A 167 8.72 44.07 2.38
N ARG A 168 8.41 44.85 1.33
CA ARG A 168 7.91 44.32 0.06
C ARG A 168 8.99 43.56 -0.71
N ALA A 169 10.24 44.03 -0.67
CA ALA A 169 11.38 43.35 -1.28
C ALA A 169 11.62 41.96 -0.65
N ALA A 170 11.31 41.80 0.65
CA ALA A 170 11.30 40.51 1.34
C ALA A 170 10.07 39.63 1.02
N GLY A 171 9.18 40.05 0.11
CA GLY A 171 7.97 39.30 -0.28
C GLY A 171 6.81 39.43 0.70
N ILE A 172 6.91 40.30 1.71
CA ILE A 172 5.87 40.48 2.72
C ILE A 172 4.89 41.56 2.26
N LYS A 173 3.59 41.25 2.32
CA LYS A 173 2.54 42.21 1.96
C LYS A 173 2.40 43.30 3.04
N VAL A 174 2.27 44.55 2.62
CA VAL A 174 1.94 45.69 3.50
C VAL A 174 0.54 46.16 3.13
N LYS A 175 -0.31 46.45 4.13
CA LYS A 175 -1.65 47.01 3.88
C LYS A 175 -1.53 48.32 3.10
N GLU A 176 -2.42 48.49 2.12
CA GLU A 176 -2.57 49.75 1.37
C GLU A 176 -3.19 50.86 2.23
#